data_AF-A0A1X4NLW6-F1
#
_entry.id   AF-A0A1X4NLW6-F1
#
_cell.length_a   1.000
_cell.length_b   1.000
_cell.length_c   1.000
_cell.angle_alpha   90.00
_cell.angle_beta   90.00
_cell.angle_gamma   90.00
#
_symmetry.space_group_name_H-M   'P 1'
#
loop_
_entity.id
_entity.type
_entity.pdbx_description
1 polymer ?
#
loop_
_entity_poly.entity_id
_entity_poly.type
_entity_poly.pdbx_seq_one_letter_code
_entity_poly.pdbx_strand_id
1 'polypeptide(L)' 'MDPSTIGPETALETSAAWDSLAHFRIVAAIEETLARPLTPDEIFSATDYQSIGALLTTGTAAQD' A
#
# COMPACT_ATOMS: atom_id res chain seq x y z
N MET A 1 8.92 9.66 -12.95
CA MET A 1 9.31 8.25 -12.75
C MET A 1 8.34 7.44 -13.58
N ASP A 2 8.85 6.61 -14.49
CA ASP A 2 8.00 5.75 -15.32
C ASP A 2 7.38 4.65 -14.44
N PRO A 3 6.05 4.45 -14.48
CA PRO A 3 5.38 3.47 -13.63
C PRO A 3 5.83 2.03 -13.93
N SER A 4 6.35 1.79 -15.13
CA SER A 4 6.90 0.51 -15.61
C SER A 4 8.23 0.12 -14.96
N THR A 5 8.88 1.01 -14.21
CA THR A 5 10.13 0.69 -13.48
C THR A 5 9.88 0.23 -12.04
N ILE A 6 8.62 0.23 -11.59
CA ILE A 6 8.23 -0.26 -10.26
C ILE A 6 7.95 -1.76 -10.39
N GLY A 7 8.94 -2.57 -10.02
CA GLY A 7 8.83 -4.03 -9.96
C GLY A 7 8.63 -4.52 -8.53
N PRO A 8 8.27 -5.81 -8.34
CA PRO A 8 8.11 -6.41 -7.01
C PRO A 8 9.42 -6.44 -6.20
N GLU A 9 10.57 -6.29 -6.85
CA GLU A 9 11.89 -6.20 -6.22
C GLU A 9 12.32 -4.76 -5.92
N THR A 10 11.52 -3.77 -6.34
CA THR A 10 11.73 -2.37 -6.00
C THR A 10 11.30 -2.16 -4.56
N ALA A 11 12.26 -2.25 -3.63
CA ALA A 11 12.04 -1.88 -2.24
C ALA A 11 11.58 -0.42 -2.19
N LEU A 12 10.36 -0.21 -1.72
CA LEU A 12 9.69 1.09 -1.77
C LEU A 12 10.40 2.11 -0.88
N GLU A 13 11.02 1.64 0.22
CA GLU A 13 11.91 2.43 1.09
C GLU A 13 13.13 3.04 0.37
N THR A 14 13.59 2.44 -0.74
CA THR A 14 14.78 2.92 -1.48
C THR A 14 14.44 3.81 -2.67
N SER A 15 13.16 3.87 -3.06
CA SER A 15 12.71 4.74 -4.13
C SER A 15 12.46 6.14 -3.58
N ALA A 16 13.27 7.12 -3.98
CA ALA A 16 13.07 8.53 -3.65
C ALA A 16 11.66 9.09 -4.05
N ALA A 17 10.92 8.36 -4.88
CA ALA A 17 9.53 8.66 -5.22
C ALA A 17 8.52 8.25 -4.13
N TRP A 18 8.90 7.35 -3.23
CA TRP A 18 8.13 6.98 -2.04
C TRP A 18 8.45 7.95 -0.90
N ASP A 19 8.08 9.20 -1.12
CA ASP A 19 8.10 10.23 -0.08
C ASP A 19 6.89 10.04 0.86
N SER A 20 6.90 10.67 2.05
CA SER A 20 5.78 10.65 3.01
C SER A 20 4.42 10.90 2.35
N LEU A 21 4.37 11.72 1.29
CA LEU A 21 3.14 11.98 0.52
C LEU A 21 2.66 10.76 -0.30
N ALA A 22 3.58 10.00 -0.90
CA ALA A 22 3.23 8.82 -1.68
C ALA A 22 2.65 7.73 -0.78
N HIS A 23 3.25 7.52 0.40
CA HIS A 23 2.71 6.61 1.41
C HIS A 23 1.29 7.02 1.83
N PHE A 24 1.05 8.30 2.11
CA PHE A 24 -0.28 8.81 2.44
C PHE A 24 -1.32 8.56 1.34
N ARG A 25 -0.96 8.77 0.07
CA ARG A 25 -1.87 8.53 -1.07
C ARG A 25 -2.23 7.06 -1.20
N ILE A 26 -1.29 6.17 -0.89
CA ILE A 26 -1.49 4.72 -0.95
C ILE A 26 -2.40 4.27 0.19
N VAL A 27 -2.15 4.73 1.41
CA VAL A 27 -3.03 4.49 2.56
C VAL A 27 -4.46 4.93 2.24
N ALA A 28 -4.66 6.16 1.76
CA ALA A 28 -5.99 6.65 1.39
C ALA A 28 -6.67 5.79 0.30
N ALA A 29 -5.94 5.39 -0.74
CA ALA A 29 -6.49 4.54 -1.80
C ALA A 29 -6.87 3.14 -1.29
N ILE A 30 -6.11 2.58 -0.35
CA ILE A 30 -6.42 1.30 0.29
C ILE A 30 -7.68 1.43 1.16
N GLU A 31 -7.80 2.50 1.95
CA GLU A 31 -8.98 2.78 2.77
C GLU A 31 -10.24 2.94 1.91
N GLU A 32 -10.15 3.65 0.79
CA GLU A 32 -11.23 3.77 -0.18
C GLU A 32 -11.61 2.41 -0.77
N THR A 33 -10.62 1.57 -1.10
CA THR A 33 -10.84 0.24 -1.68
C THR A 33 -11.50 -0.72 -0.69
N LEU A 34 -11.07 -0.69 0.57
CA LEU A 34 -11.59 -1.54 1.64
C LEU A 34 -12.87 -0.98 2.29
N ALA A 35 -13.30 0.22 1.88
CA ALA A 35 -14.40 0.98 2.48
C ALA A 35 -14.32 1.08 4.02
N ARG A 36 -13.10 1.09 4.57
CA ARG A 36 -12.84 1.18 6.02
C ARG A 36 -11.53 1.91 6.29
N PRO A 37 -11.40 2.56 7.45
CA PRO A 37 -10.11 3.08 7.89
C PRO A 37 -9.13 1.93 8.17
N LEU A 38 -7.86 2.14 7.83
CA LEU A 38 -6.77 1.25 8.19
C LEU A 38 -6.37 1.49 9.64
N THR A 39 -6.02 0.42 10.34
CA THR A 39 -5.45 0.56 11.69
C THR A 39 -4.01 1.06 11.61
N PRO A 40 -3.48 1.68 12.69
CA PRO A 40 -2.09 2.14 12.70
C PRO A 40 -1.09 1.04 12.34
N ASP A 41 -1.33 -0.18 12.81
CA ASP A 41 -0.48 -1.34 12.54
C ASP A 41 -0.46 -1.70 11.04
N GLU A 42 -1.61 -1.65 10.38
CA GLU A 42 -1.72 -1.88 8.93
C GLU A 42 -1.05 -0.76 8.11
N ILE A 43 -1.17 0.50 8.57
CA ILE A 43 -0.49 1.64 7.94
C ILE A 43 1.03 1.47 8.03
N PHE A 44 1.55 1.10 9.21
CA PHE A 44 2.97 0.81 9.41
C PHE A 44 3.43 -0.42 8.63
N SER A 45 2.56 -1.39 8.38
CA SER A 45 2.87 -2.56 7.57
C SER A 45 2.84 -2.29 6.06
N ALA A 46 2.13 -1.24 5.61
CA ALA A 46 2.00 -0.84 4.20
C ALA A 46 3.25 -0.13 3.65
N THR A 47 4.43 -0.69 3.91
CA THR A 47 5.74 -0.19 3.43
C THR A 47 6.12 -0.77 2.08
N ASP A 48 5.58 -1.93 1.70
CA ASP A 48 6.00 -2.68 0.52
C ASP A 48 4.82 -3.24 -0.29
N TYR A 49 5.08 -3.57 -1.55
CA TYR A 49 4.07 -4.03 -2.50
C TYR A 49 3.40 -5.33 -2.02
N GLN A 50 4.18 -6.25 -1.45
CA GLN A 50 3.66 -7.48 -0.86
C GLN A 50 2.72 -7.20 0.32
N SER A 51 3.08 -6.30 1.22
CA SER A 51 2.25 -5.97 2.39
C SER A 51 0.93 -5.33 1.98
N ILE A 52 0.97 -4.42 1.00
CA ILE A 52 -0.24 -3.80 0.44
C ILE A 52 -1.13 -4.87 -0.21
N GLY A 53 -0.55 -5.79 -0.99
CA GLY A 53 -1.29 -6.91 -1.57
C GLY A 53 -1.91 -7.83 -0.51
N ALA A 54 -1.18 -8.10 0.57
CA ALA A 54 -1.66 -8.90 1.70
C ALA A 54 -2.84 -8.22 2.43
N LEU A 55 -2.79 -6.90 2.61
CA LEU A 55 -3.88 -6.12 3.20
C LEU A 55 -5.13 -6.16 2.32
N LEU A 56 -4.97 -5.97 1.01
CA LEU A 56 -6.08 -6.00 0.06
C LEU A 56 -6.72 -7.39 -0.04
N THR A 57 -5.94 -8.47 -0.06
CA THR A 57 -6.51 -9.83 -0.10
C THR A 57 -7.20 -10.22 1.21
N THR A 58 -6.67 -9.78 2.36
CA THR A 58 -7.25 -10.11 3.68
C THR A 58 -8.51 -9.29 3.94
N GLY A 59 -8.52 -8.01 3.57
CA GLY A 59 -9.68 -7.14 3.72
C GLY A 59 -10.82 -7.43 2.74
N THR A 60 -10.51 -7.85 1.51
CA THR A 60 -11.51 -8.18 0.49
C THR A 60 -12.21 -9.52 0.78
N ALA A 61 -11.55 -10.48 1.44
CA ALA A 61 -12.14 -11.78 1.77
C ALA A 61 -13.36 -11.70 2.73
N ALA A 62 -13.59 -10.56 3.37
CA ALA A 62 -14.78 -10.30 4.19
C ALA A 62 -15.96 -9.70 3.40
N GLN A 63 -15.78 -9.41 2.10
CA GLN A 63 -16.81 -8.94 1.18
C GLN A 63 -17.17 -10.05 0.17
N ASP A 64 -17.74 -11.15 0.66
CA ASP A 64 -18.49 -12.12 -0.17
C ASP A 64 -19.87 -12.35 0.47
#